data_AF-A0A3C1UN93-F1
#
_entry.id   AF-A0A3C1UN93-F1
#
_cell.length_a   1.000
_cell.length_b   1.000
_cell.length_c   1.000
_cell.angle_alpha   90.00
_cell.angle_beta   90.00
_cell.angle_gamma   90.00
#
_symmetry.space_group_name_H-M   'P 1'
#
loop_
_entity.id
_entity.type
_entity.pdbx_description
1 polymer ?
#
loop_
_entity_poly.entity_id
_entity_poly.type
_entity_poly.pdbx_seq_one_letter_code
_entity_poly.pdbx_strand_id
1 'polypeptide(L)'
;VAAIVSTLAHVIVSKITMTDERKSQLTWHGLGLISKEQLASYGKRLLLSALVFAGLGSCMVNNFISPAVAATFGSCWTLCIIVFSVKQSQRKDNEKGIDDRYLAGILASCAVFILFYFY
;
A
#
# COMPACT_ATOMS: atom_id res chain seq x y z
N VAL A 1 -12.09 -13.90 6.66
CA VAL A 1 -13.33 -13.41 7.32
C VAL A 1 -13.05 -12.84 8.72
N ALA A 2 -12.46 -13.60 9.65
CA ALA A 2 -12.16 -13.13 11.01
C ALA A 2 -11.34 -11.83 11.08
N ALA A 3 -10.31 -11.69 10.23
CA ALA A 3 -9.51 -10.47 10.15
C ALA A 3 -10.33 -9.25 9.73
N ILE A 4 -11.24 -9.39 8.76
CA ILE A 4 -12.08 -8.30 8.26
C ILE A 4 -13.03 -7.81 9.37
N VAL A 5 -13.66 -8.74 10.08
CA VAL A 5 -14.58 -8.44 11.18
C VAL A 5 -13.84 -7.76 12.35
N SER A 6 -12.64 -8.25 12.69
CA SER A 6 -11.80 -7.63 13.72
C SER A 6 -11.39 -6.20 13.37
N THR A 7 -10.97 -5.96 12.12
CA THR A 7 -10.62 -4.61 11.66
C THR A 7 -11.83 -3.67 11.70
N LEU A 8 -13.00 -4.12 11.25
CA LEU A 8 -14.23 -3.32 11.30
C LEU A 8 -14.64 -3.00 12.73
N ALA A 9 -14.59 -3.99 13.63
CA ALA A 9 -14.88 -3.78 15.05
C ALA A 9 -13.94 -2.74 15.66
N HIS A 10 -12.64 -2.82 15.39
CA HIS A 10 -11.67 -1.82 15.85
C HIS A 10 -11.91 -0.43 15.27
N VAL A 11 -12.27 -0.31 13.99
CA VAL A 11 -12.61 0.97 13.36
C VAL A 11 -13.84 1.60 14.01
N ILE A 12 -14.89 0.80 14.24
CA ILE A 12 -16.14 1.26 14.87
C ILE A 12 -15.87 1.70 16.32
N VAL A 13 -15.21 0.85 17.13
CA VAL A 13 -14.84 1.17 18.51
C VAL A 13 -13.95 2.41 18.56
N SER A 14 -13.01 2.55 17.62
CA SER A 14 -12.15 3.73 17.51
C SER A 14 -12.89 5.02 17.17
N LYS A 15 -14.06 4.95 16.53
CA LYS A 15 -14.90 6.12 16.21
C LYS A 15 -15.85 6.48 17.34
N ILE A 16 -16.30 5.50 18.12
CA ILE A 16 -17.20 5.71 19.28
C ILE A 16 -16.42 6.21 20.50
N THR A 17 -15.16 5.76 20.65
CA THR A 17 -14.32 6.16 21.79
C THR A 17 -13.80 7.58 21.59
N MET A 18 -13.90 8.43 22.62
CA MET A 18 -13.36 9.80 22.61
C MET A 18 -11.90 9.81 22.15
N THR A 19 -11.60 10.72 21.23
CA THR A 19 -10.25 10.87 20.69
C THR A 19 -9.37 11.51 21.76
N ASP A 20 -8.48 10.73 22.36
CA ASP A 20 -7.49 11.23 23.30
C ASP A 20 -6.46 12.09 22.54
N GLU A 21 -6.51 13.40 22.71
CA GLU A 21 -5.64 14.36 22.03
C GLU A 21 -4.16 14.05 22.27
N ARG A 22 -3.81 13.57 23.47
CA ARG A 22 -2.41 13.23 23.81
C ARG A 22 -1.90 12.05 22.99
N LYS A 23 -2.78 11.11 22.64
CA LYS A 23 -2.45 9.95 21.80
C LYS A 23 -2.41 10.32 20.31
N SER A 24 -3.26 11.25 19.87
CA SER A 24 -3.21 11.84 18.53
C SER A 24 -1.91 12.60 18.25
N GLN A 25 -1.27 13.17 19.28
CA GLN A 25 0.03 13.82 19.08
C GLN A 25 1.16 12.84 18.76
N LEU A 26 1.01 11.55 19.07
CA LEU A 26 1.99 10.50 18.75
C LEU A 26 1.79 9.91 17.34
N THR A 27 0.75 10.29 16.61
CA THR A 27 0.61 9.86 15.21
C THR A 27 1.59 10.61 14.31
N TRP A 28 1.93 10.03 13.16
CA TRP A 28 2.79 10.60 12.11
C TRP A 28 2.43 12.04 11.73
N HIS A 29 1.15 12.40 11.83
CA HIS A 29 0.67 13.76 11.65
C HIS A 29 0.97 14.68 12.85
N GLY A 30 0.80 14.19 14.08
CA GLY A 30 1.13 14.92 15.32
C GLY A 30 2.62 15.17 15.51
N LEU A 31 3.48 14.28 14.98
CA LEU A 31 4.94 14.46 14.93
C LEU A 31 5.40 15.42 13.81
N GLY A 32 4.50 15.96 12.98
CA GLY A 32 4.85 16.84 11.87
C GLY A 32 5.62 16.17 10.71
N LEU A 33 5.73 14.84 10.72
CA LEU A 33 6.45 14.08 9.70
C LEU A 33 5.69 14.00 8.37
N ILE A 34 4.34 13.98 8.42
CA ILE A 34 3.45 13.85 7.26
C ILE A 34 2.22 14.76 7.42
N SER A 35 1.87 15.51 6.37
CA SER A 35 0.63 16.32 6.36
C SER A 35 -0.62 15.43 6.20
N LYS A 36 -1.79 15.92 6.67
CA LYS A 36 -3.06 15.18 6.49
C LYS A 36 -3.36 14.91 5.02
N GLU A 37 -3.05 15.84 4.12
CA GLU A 37 -3.29 15.64 2.69
C GLU A 37 -2.39 14.55 2.10
N GLN A 38 -1.11 14.51 2.51
CA GLN A 38 -0.17 13.48 2.06
C GLN A 38 -0.61 12.10 2.55
N LEU A 39 -1.01 11.97 3.82
CA LEU A 39 -1.51 10.71 4.37
C LEU A 39 -2.77 10.22 3.64
N ALA A 40 -3.71 11.13 3.35
CA ALA A 40 -4.91 10.81 2.58
C ALA A 40 -4.58 10.38 1.14
N SER A 41 -3.61 11.02 0.50
CA SER A 41 -3.13 10.66 -0.84
C SER A 41 -2.51 9.26 -0.86
N TYR A 42 -1.63 8.96 0.11
CA TYR A 42 -1.03 7.62 0.26
C TYR A 42 -2.09 6.55 0.54
N GLY A 43 -3.05 6.84 1.43
CA GLY A 43 -4.16 5.94 1.72
C GLY A 43 -5.01 5.63 0.49
N LYS A 44 -5.34 6.65 -0.33
CA LYS A 44 -6.07 6.45 -1.59
C LYS A 44 -5.31 5.57 -2.57
N ARG A 45 -3.99 5.75 -2.70
CA ARG A 45 -3.15 4.90 -3.56
C ARG A 45 -3.10 3.45 -3.09
N LEU A 46 -2.97 3.24 -1.79
CA LEU A 46 -2.97 1.90 -1.20
C LEU A 46 -4.32 1.20 -1.45
N LEU A 47 -5.43 1.93 -1.26
CA LEU A 47 -6.77 1.42 -1.55
C LEU A 47 -6.95 1.09 -3.04
N LEU A 48 -6.45 1.94 -3.94
CA LEU A 48 -6.48 1.69 -5.37
C LEU A 48 -5.70 0.41 -5.74
N SER A 49 -4.49 0.24 -5.20
CA SER A 49 -3.71 -0.99 -5.42
C SER A 49 -4.42 -2.24 -4.90
N ALA A 50 -5.03 -2.16 -3.72
CA ALA A 50 -5.81 -3.26 -3.17
C ALA A 50 -6.98 -3.66 -4.08
N LEU A 51 -7.67 -2.67 -4.68
CA LEU A 51 -8.74 -2.93 -5.64
C LEU A 51 -8.21 -3.57 -6.93
N VAL A 52 -7.08 -3.10 -7.47
CA VAL A 52 -6.45 -3.70 -8.65
C VAL A 52 -6.08 -5.16 -8.40
N PHE A 53 -5.45 -5.46 -7.26
CA PHE A 53 -5.09 -6.85 -6.92
C PHE A 53 -6.30 -7.73 -6.65
N ALA A 54 -7.35 -7.21 -5.99
CA ALA A 54 -8.60 -7.94 -5.80
C ALA A 54 -9.28 -8.25 -7.14
N GLY A 55 -9.26 -7.30 -8.09
CA GLY A 55 -9.75 -7.49 -9.44
C GLY A 55 -8.97 -8.58 -10.20
N LEU A 56 -7.63 -8.49 -10.21
CA LEU A 56 -6.77 -9.49 -10.83
C LEU A 56 -6.99 -10.89 -10.22
N GLY A 57 -7.06 -10.99 -8.89
CA GLY A 57 -7.35 -12.25 -8.21
C GLY A 57 -8.74 -12.80 -8.54
N SER A 58 -9.75 -11.94 -8.63
CA SER A 58 -11.11 -12.36 -9.02
C SER A 58 -11.17 -12.87 -10.46
N CYS A 59 -10.47 -12.22 -11.39
CA CYS A 59 -10.36 -12.70 -12.77
C CYS A 59 -9.67 -14.07 -12.86
N MET A 60 -8.68 -14.31 -12.00
CA MET A 60 -7.92 -15.56 -11.93
C MET A 60 -8.79 -16.72 -11.42
N VAL A 61 -9.57 -16.50 -10.34
CA VAL A 61 -10.52 -17.51 -9.81
C VAL A 61 -11.59 -17.90 -10.83
N ASN A 62 -11.99 -16.96 -11.69
CA ASN A 62 -12.96 -17.20 -12.76
C ASN A 62 -12.33 -17.74 -14.07
N ASN A 63 -11.04 -18.09 -14.07
CA ASN A 63 -10.29 -18.62 -15.23
C ASN A 63 -10.24 -17.68 -16.46
N PHE A 64 -10.45 -16.37 -16.30
CA PHE A 64 -10.35 -15.41 -17.41
C PHE A 64 -8.90 -15.12 -17.84
N ILE A 65 -7.96 -15.18 -16.90
CA ILE A 65 -6.57 -14.77 -17.10
C ILE A 65 -5.65 -15.82 -16.47
N SER A 66 -4.58 -16.20 -17.17
CA SER A 66 -3.55 -17.10 -16.63
C SER A 66 -2.80 -16.45 -15.46
N PRO A 67 -2.46 -17.20 -14.39
CA PRO A 67 -1.71 -16.69 -13.24
C PRO A 67 -0.42 -15.93 -13.61
N ALA A 68 0.27 -16.37 -14.67
CA ALA A 68 1.46 -15.70 -15.17
C ALA A 68 1.19 -14.27 -15.69
N VAL A 69 0.05 -14.05 -16.34
CA VAL A 69 -0.36 -12.72 -16.85
C VAL A 69 -0.80 -11.83 -15.68
N ALA A 70 -1.54 -12.38 -14.71
CA ALA A 70 -1.90 -11.63 -13.50
C ALA A 70 -0.66 -11.21 -12.69
N ALA A 71 0.34 -12.10 -12.56
CA ALA A 71 1.58 -11.85 -11.84
C ALA A 71 2.44 -10.76 -12.48
N THR A 72 2.58 -10.79 -13.80
CA THR A 72 3.34 -9.76 -14.54
C THR A 72 2.66 -8.39 -14.45
N PHE A 73 1.34 -8.31 -14.62
CA PHE A 73 0.59 -7.07 -14.44
C PHE A 73 0.66 -6.55 -12.99
N GLY A 74 0.48 -7.42 -12.00
CA GLY A 74 0.54 -7.06 -10.58
C GLY A 74 1.92 -6.55 -10.16
N SER A 75 2.98 -7.22 -10.61
CA SER A 75 4.37 -6.81 -10.35
C SER A 75 4.69 -5.46 -11.02
N CYS A 76 4.31 -5.30 -12.29
CA CYS A 76 4.49 -4.06 -13.02
C CYS A 76 3.75 -2.88 -12.35
N TRP A 77 2.49 -3.10 -11.95
CA TRP A 77 1.69 -2.11 -11.22
C TRP A 77 2.37 -1.69 -9.91
N THR A 78 2.89 -2.65 -9.16
CA THR A 78 3.59 -2.42 -7.88
C THR A 78 4.85 -1.57 -8.08
N LEU A 79 5.68 -1.92 -9.07
CA LEU A 79 6.87 -1.14 -9.43
C LEU A 79 6.50 0.29 -9.83
N CYS A 80 5.50 0.45 -10.71
CA CYS A 80 5.07 1.76 -11.20
C CYS A 80 4.63 2.67 -10.05
N ILE A 81 3.80 2.18 -9.13
CA ILE A 81 3.33 2.99 -7.99
C ILE A 81 4.48 3.38 -7.08
N ILE A 82 5.40 2.46 -6.78
CA ILE A 82 6.50 2.76 -5.86
C ILE A 82 7.47 3.74 -6.49
N VAL A 83 7.86 3.55 -7.76
CA VAL A 83 8.72 4.51 -8.47
C VAL A 83 8.07 5.89 -8.54
N PHE A 84 6.77 5.96 -8.84
CA PHE A 84 6.04 7.23 -8.86
C PHE A 84 5.99 7.89 -7.47
N SER A 85 5.75 7.10 -6.42
CA SER A 85 5.71 7.56 -5.04
C SER A 85 7.07 8.08 -4.56
N VAL A 86 8.16 7.39 -4.90
CA VAL A 86 9.52 7.81 -4.56
C VAL A 86 9.87 9.10 -5.28
N LYS A 87 9.59 9.20 -6.59
CA LYS A 87 9.80 10.43 -7.37
C LYS A 87 9.04 11.63 -6.80
N GLN A 88 7.79 11.44 -6.41
CA GLN A 88 7.00 12.51 -5.80
C GLN A 88 7.50 12.90 -4.41
N SER A 89 8.05 11.94 -3.66
CA SER A 89 8.55 12.14 -2.30
C SER A 89 10.02 12.58 -2.26
N GLN A 90 10.68 12.82 -3.40
CA GLN A 90 12.08 13.27 -3.45
C GLN A 90 12.28 14.48 -2.53
N ARG A 91 12.82 14.20 -1.34
CA ARG A 91 13.37 15.20 -0.43
C ARG A 91 14.63 15.71 -1.12
N LYS A 92 14.94 17.00 -0.96
CA LYS A 92 16.19 17.65 -1.43
C LYS A 92 17.41 17.11 -0.66
N ASP A 93 17.57 15.80 -0.53
CA ASP A 93 18.75 15.23 0.11
C ASP A 93 19.71 14.70 -0.96
N ASN A 94 20.92 15.24 -0.94
CA ASN A 94 22.00 14.95 -1.89
C ASN A 94 22.75 13.67 -1.47
N GLU A 95 22.03 12.61 -1.14
CA GLU A 95 22.66 11.33 -0.82
C GLU A 95 22.97 10.55 -2.11
N LYS A 96 24.26 10.36 -2.38
CA LYS A 96 24.77 9.56 -3.49
C LYS A 96 24.64 8.08 -3.14
N GLY A 97 23.44 7.51 -3.32
CA GLY A 97 23.16 6.09 -3.10
C GLY A 97 21.85 5.66 -3.77
N ILE A 98 21.67 4.35 -3.97
CA ILE A 98 20.35 3.82 -4.31
C ILE A 98 19.48 3.97 -3.07
N ASP A 99 18.43 4.78 -3.16
CA ASP A 99 17.48 4.99 -2.06
C ASP A 99 16.86 3.63 -1.66
N ASP A 100 16.91 3.30 -0.37
CA ASP A 100 16.36 2.07 0.21
C ASP A 100 14.91 1.82 -0.22
N ARG A 101 14.17 2.90 -0.54
CA ARG A 101 12.81 2.83 -1.04
C ARG A 101 12.69 2.13 -2.40
N TYR A 102 13.69 2.25 -3.27
CA TYR A 102 13.72 1.52 -4.54
C TYR A 102 14.01 0.04 -4.32
N LEU A 103 14.91 -0.30 -3.41
CA LEU A 103 15.20 -1.69 -3.04
C LEU A 103 13.96 -2.37 -2.42
N ALA A 104 13.28 -1.67 -1.51
CA ALA A 104 12.00 -2.11 -0.96
C ALA A 104 10.94 -2.28 -2.05
N GLY A 105 10.93 -1.40 -3.06
CA GLY A 105 10.00 -1.48 -4.19
C GLY A 105 10.20 -2.69 -5.09
N ILE A 106 11.46 -3.02 -5.39
CA ILE A 106 11.81 -4.22 -6.16
C ILE A 106 11.41 -5.48 -5.38
N LEU A 107 11.72 -5.52 -4.08
CA LEU A 107 11.37 -6.65 -3.21
C LEU A 107 9.84 -6.84 -3.14
N ALA A 108 9.08 -5.77 -2.96
CA ALA A 108 7.62 -5.82 -2.92
C ALA A 108 7.02 -6.33 -4.24
N SER A 109 7.58 -5.91 -5.37
CA SER A 109 7.09 -6.31 -6.69
C SER A 109 7.40 -7.79 -6.98
N CYS A 110 8.55 -8.27 -6.52
CA CYS A 110 8.88 -9.70 -6.55
C CYS A 110 7.90 -10.52 -5.68
N ALA A 111 7.57 -10.04 -4.48
CA ALA A 111 6.60 -10.70 -3.61
C ALA A 111 5.21 -10.80 -4.26
N VAL A 112 4.74 -9.73 -4.92
CA VAL A 112 3.46 -9.73 -5.66
C VAL A 112 3.50 -10.70 -6.85
N PHE A 113 4.63 -10.77 -7.56
CA PHE A 113 4.79 -11.74 -8.65
C PHE A 113 4.64 -13.18 -8.14
N ILE A 114 5.36 -13.54 -7.07
CA ILE A 114 5.29 -14.87 -6.45
C ILE A 114 3.86 -15.17 -5.98
N LEU A 115 3.19 -14.19 -5.36
CA LEU A 115 1.83 -14.34 -4.85
C LEU A 115 0.80 -14.72 -5.93
N PHE A 116 0.90 -14.13 -7.12
CA PHE A 116 -0.01 -14.45 -8.23
C PHE A 116 0.47 -15.64 -9.06
N TYR A 117 1.77 -15.87 -9.20
CA TYR A 117 2.30 -16.93 -10.05
C TYR A 117 2.06 -18.33 -9.49
N PHE A 118 2.11 -18.48 -8.16
CA PHE A 118 1.97 -19.78 -7.49
C PHE A 118 0.56 -20.07 -6.95
N TYR A 119 -0.41 -19.20 -7.23
CA TYR A 119 -1.82 -19.44 -6.91
C TYR A 119 -2.52 -20.06 -8.11
#